data_AF-A0A498J0S6-F1
#
_entry.id   AF-A0A498J0S6-F1
#
_cell.length_a   1.000
_cell.length_b   1.000
_cell.length_c   1.000
_cell.angle_alpha   90.00
_cell.angle_beta   90.00
_cell.angle_gamma   90.00
#
_symmetry.space_group_name_H-M   'P 1'
#
loop_
_entity.id
_entity.type
_entity.pdbx_description
1 polymer ?
#
loop_
_entity_poly.entity_id
_entity_poly.type
_entity_poly.pdbx_seq_one_letter_code
_entity_poly.pdbx_strand_id
1 'polypeptide(L)'
;MASPRRRLSSLLYSVSPLLLSRSSYSYSSLFHALPFCPRLSLSSSSMAPELQEENYTTGPAEPPQKTRVTVVGSGNWGSVAAKLIASNTLRLSSFHDEVRMWVFEETLPSGEKLTDAINRNNENVKYLPGIKLGKNVVADPDLENAVNGANMLVFVTPHQFMEGICRRLVGKVKADVEAISLIKGMEVKMEGPCMISTLISDQLGINCCVLMGANIANEIAVEKFSEATVGYREKKEIAQKWVQLFSTSYFIVTPVQDVEGVELCGTLKNVVAIAAGFVDGLEMGNNTKAAIMRIGLREMKAFSKMLFSSVKDTTFFESCGVADLITTCLGGRNRKVAEAFARSEGKRSFDELEAEMLQGQKLQGVSTAKEVYEVLSHRGWLDFFPLFATVHEICIGTLPPTAIVEHSERTPKM
;
A
#
# COMPACT_ATOMS: atom_id res chain seq x y z
N MET A 1 -55.69 -37.58 11.79
CA MET A 1 -56.17 -36.93 13.03
C MET A 1 -55.21 -37.27 14.17
N ALA A 2 -54.83 -36.25 14.93
CA ALA A 2 -54.22 -36.24 16.28
C ALA A 2 -52.79 -36.82 16.51
N SER A 3 -51.90 -35.91 16.94
CA SER A 3 -50.68 -36.17 17.77
C SER A 3 -51.07 -36.53 19.24
N PRO A 4 -50.16 -36.84 20.21
CA PRO A 4 -49.10 -35.93 20.69
C PRO A 4 -47.81 -36.48 21.37
N ARG A 5 -46.74 -35.68 21.21
CA ARG A 5 -45.68 -35.21 22.14
C ARG A 5 -45.28 -35.96 23.45
N ARG A 6 -43.93 -36.08 23.54
CA ARG A 6 -42.96 -35.77 24.64
C ARG A 6 -42.81 -36.72 25.84
N ARG A 7 -41.54 -37.10 26.09
CA ARG A 7 -40.83 -36.95 27.38
C ARG A 7 -39.30 -36.92 27.19
N LEU A 8 -38.65 -36.01 27.92
CA LEU A 8 -37.20 -35.94 28.14
C LEU A 8 -36.76 -37.01 29.16
N SER A 9 -35.53 -37.52 29.03
CA SER A 9 -34.77 -38.06 30.16
C SER A 9 -33.27 -37.77 30.02
N SER A 10 -32.76 -37.16 31.06
CA SER A 10 -31.38 -36.85 31.43
C SER A 10 -30.45 -38.07 31.51
N LEU A 11 -29.20 -37.91 31.10
CA LEU A 11 -28.08 -38.75 31.57
C LEU A 11 -27.05 -37.87 32.27
N LEU A 12 -26.85 -38.18 33.55
CA LEU A 12 -25.77 -37.74 34.42
C LEU A 12 -24.60 -38.72 34.29
N TYR A 13 -23.37 -38.23 34.19
CA TYR A 13 -22.20 -38.92 34.75
C TYR A 13 -21.15 -37.91 35.26
N SER A 14 -21.07 -37.87 36.58
CA SER A 14 -19.89 -37.75 37.47
C SER A 14 -18.67 -36.91 37.07
N VAL A 15 -18.37 -35.94 37.93
CA VAL A 15 -17.17 -35.09 37.96
C VAL A 15 -16.31 -35.49 39.17
N SER A 16 -14.98 -35.53 39.02
CA SER A 16 -14.04 -35.32 40.13
C SER A 16 -12.76 -34.61 39.63
N PRO A 17 -12.10 -33.82 40.49
CA PRO A 17 -11.30 -32.67 40.07
C PRO A 17 -9.78 -32.90 40.20
N LEU A 18 -9.01 -32.36 39.26
CA LEU A 18 -7.55 -32.32 39.32
C LEU A 18 -7.06 -30.94 39.80
N LEU A 19 -6.06 -31.01 40.67
CA LEU A 19 -5.55 -29.95 41.53
C LEU A 19 -4.90 -28.77 40.80
N LEU A 20 -5.10 -27.60 41.41
CA LEU A 20 -4.40 -26.34 41.20
C LEU A 20 -2.92 -26.44 41.64
N SER A 21 -1.98 -26.01 40.78
CA SER A 21 -0.70 -25.43 41.22
C SER A 21 -0.60 -24.00 40.72
N ARG A 22 -0.63 -23.05 41.67
CA ARG A 22 -0.34 -21.63 41.46
C ARG A 22 1.16 -21.44 41.36
N SER A 23 1.63 -20.70 40.37
CA SER A 23 2.95 -20.06 40.38
C SER A 23 2.80 -18.61 39.93
N SER A 24 2.76 -17.74 40.94
CA SER A 24 2.85 -16.28 40.82
C SER A 24 4.32 -15.90 40.71
N TYR A 25 4.71 -15.16 39.66
CA TYR A 25 6.02 -14.49 39.64
C TYR A 25 5.82 -12.98 39.68
N SER A 26 6.22 -12.43 40.82
CA SER A 26 6.37 -11.00 41.13
C SER A 26 7.66 -10.48 40.47
N TYR A 27 7.59 -9.35 39.77
CA TYR A 27 8.76 -8.56 39.41
C TYR A 27 8.89 -7.39 40.39
N SER A 28 9.84 -7.49 41.31
CA SER A 28 10.32 -6.36 42.10
C SER A 28 11.83 -6.22 41.94
N SER A 29 12.23 -5.05 41.44
CA SER A 29 13.37 -4.22 41.86
C SER A 29 14.56 -4.92 42.52
N LEU A 30 15.71 -4.95 41.84
CA LEU A 30 17.03 -5.07 42.47
C LEU A 30 18.02 -4.14 41.76
N PHE A 31 18.20 -2.95 42.38
CA PHE A 31 19.45 -2.19 42.34
C PHE A 31 20.55 -3.07 42.95
N HIS A 32 21.70 -3.19 42.29
CA HIS A 32 22.91 -3.67 42.95
C HIS A 32 24.05 -2.67 42.82
N ALA A 33 24.52 -2.27 44.00
CA ALA A 33 25.59 -1.35 44.27
C ALA A 33 26.98 -1.95 43.94
N LEU A 34 27.89 -1.02 43.65
CA LEU A 34 29.34 -1.15 43.49
C LEU A 34 30.02 -1.83 44.69
N PRO A 35 31.21 -2.45 44.51
CA PRO A 35 32.21 -2.56 45.54
C PRO A 35 33.34 -1.55 45.36
N PHE A 36 33.62 -0.84 46.45
CA PHE A 36 34.80 -0.02 46.73
C PHE A 36 36.06 -0.90 46.92
N CYS A 37 37.22 -0.46 46.41
CA CYS A 37 38.55 -0.82 46.94
C CYS A 37 39.59 0.25 46.52
N PRO A 38 40.73 0.41 47.22
CA PRO A 38 41.10 1.67 47.87
C PRO A 38 42.25 2.43 47.20
N ARG A 39 42.39 3.70 47.60
CA ARG A 39 43.50 4.61 47.24
C ARG A 39 44.85 4.08 47.74
N LEU A 40 45.82 3.99 46.83
CA LEU A 40 47.26 4.03 47.13
C LEU A 40 47.91 5.08 46.22
N SER A 41 48.57 6.04 46.85
CA SER A 41 49.40 7.07 46.22
C SER A 41 50.86 6.60 46.18
N LEU A 42 51.54 6.75 45.03
CA LEU A 42 52.85 7.45 44.90
C LEU A 42 53.50 7.24 43.52
N SER A 43 53.86 8.38 42.92
CA SER A 43 55.02 8.68 42.04
C SER A 43 55.45 7.72 40.91
N SER A 44 55.45 8.20 39.66
CA SER A 44 56.64 8.78 39.01
C SER A 44 56.46 8.92 37.48
N SER A 45 56.85 10.10 36.99
CA SER A 45 57.39 10.42 35.65
C SER A 45 56.99 9.60 34.41
N SER A 46 56.32 10.23 33.44
CA SER A 46 56.91 10.46 32.09
C SER A 46 55.98 11.33 31.24
N MET A 47 56.57 11.94 30.21
CA MET A 47 56.15 13.15 29.51
C MET A 47 54.81 13.04 28.76
N ALA A 48 53.96 14.08 28.89
CA ALA A 48 52.86 14.35 27.99
C ALA A 48 53.32 15.35 26.90
N PRO A 49 52.99 15.15 25.62
CA PRO A 49 53.23 16.17 24.60
C PRO A 49 52.19 17.29 24.73
N GLU A 50 52.64 18.53 24.55
CA GLU A 50 51.78 19.72 24.45
C GLU A 50 50.82 19.58 23.26
N LEU A 51 49.52 19.64 23.53
CA LEU A 51 48.48 19.80 22.52
C LEU A 51 48.40 21.29 22.15
N GLN A 52 48.79 21.62 20.93
CA GLN A 52 48.49 22.93 20.34
C GLN A 52 46.97 23.01 20.08
N GLU A 53 46.30 23.98 20.70
CA GLU A 53 44.93 24.34 20.37
C GLU A 53 44.88 24.96 18.96
N GLU A 54 44.58 24.15 17.96
CA GLU A 54 44.11 24.65 16.66
C GLU A 54 42.67 25.14 16.83
N ASN A 55 42.50 26.46 16.90
CA ASN A 55 41.21 27.13 16.80
C ASN A 55 40.61 26.89 15.40
N TYR A 56 39.87 25.79 15.25
CA TYR A 56 38.91 25.65 14.16
C TYR A 56 37.72 26.57 14.43
N THR A 57 37.77 27.78 13.88
CA THR A 57 36.57 28.60 13.68
C THR A 57 35.63 27.85 12.74
N THR A 58 34.68 27.09 13.31
CA THR A 58 33.51 26.62 12.58
C THR A 58 32.71 27.87 12.17
N GLY A 59 32.77 28.23 10.89
CA GLY A 59 31.84 29.19 10.32
C GLY A 59 30.40 28.75 10.58
N PRO A 60 29.42 29.67 10.58
CA PRO A 60 28.02 29.31 10.79
C PRO A 60 27.65 28.22 9.78
N ALA A 61 27.22 27.06 10.29
CA ALA A 61 26.72 25.97 9.47
C ALA A 61 25.63 26.54 8.54
N GLU A 62 25.75 26.30 7.22
CA GLU A 62 24.70 26.70 6.29
C GLU A 62 23.36 26.17 6.81
N PRO A 63 22.29 26.99 6.79
CA PRO A 63 20.99 26.55 7.24
C PRO A 63 20.61 25.29 6.45
N PRO A 64 20.13 24.23 7.12
CA PRO A 64 19.85 22.97 6.46
C PRO A 64 18.90 23.19 5.29
N GLN A 65 19.29 22.74 4.10
CA GLN A 65 18.50 22.90 2.89
C GLN A 65 17.15 22.20 3.06
N LYS A 66 16.07 22.97 3.06
CA LYS A 66 14.71 22.45 3.20
C LYS A 66 14.31 21.63 1.97
N THR A 67 13.64 20.52 2.21
CA THR A 67 13.17 19.58 1.18
C THR A 67 11.81 20.02 0.64
N ARG A 68 11.66 20.14 -0.69
CA ARG A 68 10.39 20.42 -1.37
C ARG A 68 9.71 19.14 -1.82
N VAL A 69 8.41 19.03 -1.57
CA VAL A 69 7.58 17.87 -1.94
C VAL A 69 6.56 18.26 -2.98
N THR A 70 6.48 17.48 -4.06
CA THR A 70 5.44 17.60 -5.08
C THR A 70 4.66 16.29 -5.21
N VAL A 71 3.34 16.39 -5.22
CA VAL A 71 2.41 15.29 -5.49
C VAL A 71 2.03 15.32 -6.98
N VAL A 72 2.44 14.28 -7.71
CA VAL A 72 2.11 14.06 -9.12
C VAL A 72 0.83 13.24 -9.19
N GLY A 73 -0.31 13.93 -9.18
CA GLY A 73 -1.64 13.34 -9.26
C GLY A 73 -2.62 13.97 -8.27
N SER A 74 -3.83 14.25 -8.75
CA SER A 74 -4.86 15.00 -8.00
C SER A 74 -6.18 14.23 -7.82
N GLY A 75 -6.17 12.91 -8.06
CA GLY A 75 -7.34 12.08 -7.80
C GLY A 75 -7.69 12.00 -6.31
N ASN A 76 -8.60 11.08 -5.95
CA ASN A 76 -9.03 10.91 -4.57
C ASN A 76 -7.84 10.64 -3.63
N TRP A 77 -7.02 9.61 -3.93
CA TRP A 77 -5.84 9.30 -3.11
C TRP A 77 -4.73 10.36 -3.20
N GLY A 78 -4.56 11.02 -4.36
CA GLY A 78 -3.58 12.11 -4.49
C GLY A 78 -3.93 13.32 -3.62
N SER A 79 -5.22 13.64 -3.51
CA SER A 79 -5.72 14.68 -2.60
C SER A 79 -5.50 14.32 -1.12
N VAL A 80 -5.73 13.06 -0.74
CA VAL A 80 -5.46 12.58 0.62
C VAL A 80 -3.97 12.59 0.93
N ALA A 81 -3.12 12.14 0.00
CA ALA A 81 -1.67 12.21 0.14
C ALA A 81 -1.19 13.66 0.33
N ALA A 82 -1.69 14.60 -0.48
CA ALA A 82 -1.40 16.02 -0.33
C ALA A 82 -1.83 16.55 1.04
N LYS A 83 -3.02 16.19 1.54
CA LYS A 83 -3.49 16.54 2.89
C LYS A 83 -2.54 16.06 4.00
N LEU A 84 -2.14 14.78 3.95
CA LEU A 84 -1.26 14.19 4.96
C LEU A 84 0.12 14.88 4.95
N ILE A 85 0.71 15.01 3.77
CA ILE A 85 2.02 15.64 3.57
C ILE A 85 1.97 17.10 4.01
N ALA A 86 0.96 17.87 3.59
CA ALA A 86 0.81 19.27 3.95
C ALA A 86 0.65 19.49 5.46
N SER A 87 -0.04 18.60 6.16
CA SER A 87 -0.13 18.64 7.63
C SER A 87 1.22 18.36 8.31
N ASN A 88 2.01 17.46 7.73
CA ASN A 88 3.33 17.08 8.25
C ASN A 88 4.40 18.12 7.95
N THR A 89 4.44 18.71 6.75
CA THR A 89 5.46 19.70 6.37
C THR A 89 5.40 20.97 7.23
N LEU A 90 4.21 21.37 7.69
CA LEU A 90 4.05 22.48 8.65
C LEU A 90 4.70 22.22 10.02
N ARG A 91 4.92 20.94 10.39
CA ARG A 91 5.51 20.53 11.67
C ARG A 91 6.97 20.12 11.56
N LEU A 92 7.41 19.74 10.37
CA LEU A 92 8.76 19.22 10.13
C LEU A 92 9.65 20.33 9.55
N SER A 93 10.55 20.87 10.37
CA SER A 93 11.43 22.00 10.01
C SER A 93 12.37 21.74 8.84
N SER A 94 12.65 20.47 8.52
CA SER A 94 13.45 20.03 7.37
C SER A 94 12.73 20.12 6.02
N PHE A 95 11.44 20.47 6.01
CA PHE A 95 10.64 20.59 4.80
C PHE A 95 10.19 22.04 4.56
N HIS A 96 9.92 22.34 3.29
CA HIS A 96 9.14 23.52 2.93
C HIS A 96 7.67 23.29 3.26
N ASP A 97 7.02 24.32 3.81
CA ASP A 97 5.60 24.29 4.13
C ASP A 97 4.76 24.03 2.88
N GLU A 98 5.07 24.70 1.76
CA GLU A 98 4.39 24.53 0.47
C GLU A 98 4.51 23.10 -0.07
N VAL A 99 3.38 22.48 -0.37
CA VAL A 99 3.26 21.21 -1.08
C VAL A 99 2.59 21.47 -2.42
N ARG A 100 3.32 21.27 -3.52
CA ARG A 100 2.73 21.38 -4.86
C ARG A 100 1.98 20.10 -5.20
N MET A 101 0.86 20.23 -5.89
CA MET A 101 0.07 19.12 -6.39
C MET A 101 -0.22 19.36 -7.87
N TRP A 102 0.31 18.50 -8.73
CA TRP A 102 -0.04 18.53 -10.14
C TRP A 102 -1.48 18.06 -10.32
N VAL A 103 -2.29 18.89 -10.97
CA VAL A 103 -3.70 18.64 -11.28
C VAL A 103 -3.84 18.65 -12.79
N PHE A 104 -4.30 17.54 -13.39
CA PHE A 104 -4.70 17.59 -14.79
C PHE A 104 -5.86 18.58 -14.93
N GLU A 105 -5.71 19.59 -15.78
CA GLU A 105 -6.65 20.71 -15.82
C GLU A 105 -8.02 20.26 -16.35
N GLU A 106 -9.06 20.61 -15.61
CA GLU A 106 -10.44 20.31 -15.96
C GLU A 106 -11.32 21.53 -15.68
N THR A 107 -12.35 21.72 -16.49
CA THR A 107 -13.36 22.75 -16.27
C THR A 107 -14.52 22.15 -15.49
N LEU A 108 -14.83 22.74 -14.32
CA LEU A 108 -15.97 22.35 -13.50
C LEU A 108 -17.29 22.76 -14.18
N PRO A 109 -18.44 22.17 -13.78
CA PRO A 109 -19.76 22.60 -14.30
C PRO A 109 -20.06 24.09 -14.11
N SER A 110 -19.41 24.75 -13.14
CA SER A 110 -19.49 26.20 -12.92
C SER A 110 -18.74 27.05 -13.95
N GLY A 111 -17.92 26.43 -14.82
CA GLY A 111 -16.99 27.12 -15.73
C GLY A 111 -15.63 27.48 -15.11
N GLU A 112 -15.46 27.28 -13.80
CA GLU A 112 -14.18 27.49 -13.11
C GLU A 112 -13.19 26.37 -13.42
N LYS A 113 -11.90 26.69 -13.53
CA LYS A 113 -10.83 25.67 -13.60
C LYS A 113 -10.70 24.96 -12.27
N LEU A 114 -10.47 23.64 -12.30
CA LEU A 114 -10.33 22.84 -11.09
C LEU A 114 -9.15 23.31 -10.22
N THR A 115 -8.04 23.70 -10.85
CA THR A 115 -6.86 24.24 -10.15
C THR A 115 -7.18 25.52 -9.37
N ASP A 116 -7.87 26.47 -10.00
CA ASP A 116 -8.32 27.72 -9.38
C ASP A 116 -9.26 27.45 -8.19
N ALA A 117 -10.22 26.53 -8.37
CA ALA A 117 -11.14 26.12 -7.31
C ALA A 117 -10.40 25.49 -6.11
N ILE A 118 -9.39 24.63 -6.36
CA ILE A 118 -8.57 24.03 -5.30
C ILE A 118 -7.76 25.09 -4.57
N ASN A 119 -7.07 25.97 -5.29
CA ASN A 119 -6.23 27.00 -4.69
C ASN A 119 -7.04 28.00 -3.85
N ARG A 120 -8.24 28.36 -4.31
CA ARG A 120 -9.15 29.28 -3.63
C ARG A 120 -9.80 28.66 -2.38
N ASN A 121 -10.20 27.39 -2.45
CA ASN A 121 -11.01 26.76 -1.40
C ASN A 121 -10.24 25.76 -0.52
N ASN A 122 -8.99 25.48 -0.88
CA ASN A 122 -8.15 24.41 -0.33
C ASN A 122 -8.86 23.04 -0.30
N GLU A 123 -9.61 22.75 -1.36
CA GLU A 123 -10.48 21.58 -1.44
C GLU A 123 -10.58 21.09 -2.89
N ASN A 124 -10.43 19.78 -3.08
CA ASN A 124 -10.68 19.15 -4.37
C ASN A 124 -12.16 18.74 -4.47
N VAL A 125 -13.00 19.70 -4.85
CA VAL A 125 -14.47 19.56 -4.90
C VAL A 125 -14.95 18.42 -5.80
N LYS A 126 -14.12 17.96 -6.74
CA LYS A 126 -14.45 16.87 -7.66
C LYS A 126 -14.06 15.50 -7.12
N TYR A 127 -12.82 15.37 -6.63
CA TYR A 127 -12.25 14.06 -6.29
C TYR A 127 -12.18 13.75 -4.80
N LEU A 128 -12.31 14.76 -3.93
CA LEU A 128 -12.36 14.61 -2.47
C LEU A 128 -13.26 15.70 -1.84
N PRO A 129 -14.57 15.69 -2.15
CA PRO A 129 -15.50 16.73 -1.70
C PRO A 129 -15.64 16.75 -0.18
N GLY A 130 -15.73 17.96 0.40
CA GLY A 130 -15.93 18.19 1.83
C GLY A 130 -14.66 18.10 2.69
N ILE A 131 -13.49 17.84 2.10
CA ILE A 131 -12.22 17.67 2.82
C ILE A 131 -11.25 18.79 2.48
N LYS A 132 -10.76 19.49 3.51
CA LYS A 132 -9.72 20.51 3.35
C LYS A 132 -8.33 19.87 3.24
N LEU A 133 -7.59 20.26 2.20
CA LEU A 133 -6.24 19.78 1.91
C LEU A 133 -5.17 20.49 2.75
N GLY A 134 -5.47 21.70 3.23
CA GLY A 134 -4.51 22.58 3.90
C GLY A 134 -4.21 23.82 3.05
N LYS A 135 -3.94 24.95 3.71
CA LYS A 135 -3.69 26.24 3.04
C LYS A 135 -2.38 26.28 2.25
N ASN A 136 -1.47 25.37 2.58
CA ASN A 136 -0.14 25.22 2.00
C ASN A 136 -0.10 24.21 0.83
N VAL A 137 -1.26 23.68 0.40
CA VAL A 137 -1.35 22.89 -0.84
C VAL A 137 -1.60 23.83 -2.01
N VAL A 138 -0.73 23.76 -3.03
CA VAL A 138 -0.82 24.57 -4.25
C VAL A 138 -1.08 23.65 -5.44
N ALA A 139 -2.26 23.77 -6.04
CA ALA A 139 -2.63 23.09 -7.26
C ALA A 139 -2.00 23.78 -8.47
N ASP A 140 -1.36 22.99 -9.34
CA ASP A 140 -0.68 23.47 -10.54
C ASP A 140 -1.10 22.63 -11.76
N PRO A 141 -1.62 23.24 -12.84
CA PRO A 141 -2.00 22.50 -14.05
C PRO A 141 -0.80 22.01 -14.86
N ASP A 142 0.34 22.69 -14.75
CA ASP A 142 1.53 22.37 -15.52
C ASP A 142 2.43 21.41 -14.75
N LEU A 143 2.57 20.20 -15.29
CA LEU A 143 3.38 19.15 -14.68
C LEU A 143 4.83 19.58 -14.46
N GLU A 144 5.41 20.33 -15.39
CA GLU A 144 6.82 20.70 -15.38
C GLU A 144 7.09 21.77 -14.32
N ASN A 145 6.20 22.77 -14.25
CA ASN A 145 6.23 23.79 -13.21
C ASN A 145 5.98 23.18 -11.82
N ALA A 146 5.06 22.22 -11.70
CA ALA A 146 4.75 21.55 -10.44
C ALA A 146 5.96 20.81 -9.87
N VAL A 147 6.75 20.12 -10.70
CA VAL A 147 7.95 19.38 -10.26
C VAL A 147 9.21 20.23 -10.18
N ASN A 148 9.20 21.44 -10.73
CA ASN A 148 10.37 22.29 -10.78
C ASN A 148 10.89 22.61 -9.36
N GLY A 149 12.15 22.24 -9.10
CA GLY A 149 12.79 22.43 -7.80
C GLY A 149 12.36 21.45 -6.71
N ALA A 150 11.52 20.44 -7.02
CA ALA A 150 11.18 19.38 -6.08
C ALA A 150 12.42 18.56 -5.70
N ASN A 151 12.47 18.13 -4.44
CA ASN A 151 13.46 17.16 -3.95
C ASN A 151 12.82 15.78 -3.76
N MET A 152 11.51 15.74 -3.53
CA MET A 152 10.74 14.52 -3.31
C MET A 152 9.47 14.51 -4.15
N LEU A 153 9.23 13.43 -4.90
CA LEU A 153 8.09 13.28 -5.81
C LEU A 153 7.19 12.13 -5.36
N VAL A 154 5.88 12.39 -5.25
CA VAL A 154 4.87 11.39 -4.92
C VAL A 154 4.04 11.10 -6.17
N PHE A 155 4.20 9.93 -6.77
CA PHE A 155 3.42 9.51 -7.94
C PHE A 155 2.15 8.79 -7.50
N VAL A 156 0.99 9.32 -7.92
CA VAL A 156 -0.33 8.85 -7.46
C VAL A 156 -1.41 9.06 -8.53
N THR A 157 -1.08 8.69 -9.76
CA THR A 157 -2.00 8.67 -10.90
C THR A 157 -2.44 7.24 -11.23
N PRO A 158 -3.55 7.05 -11.98
CA PRO A 158 -3.82 5.77 -12.62
C PRO A 158 -2.61 5.30 -13.44
N HIS A 159 -2.26 4.00 -13.34
CA HIS A 159 -1.01 3.47 -13.87
C HIS A 159 -0.87 3.67 -15.39
N GLN A 160 -1.98 3.63 -16.14
CA GLN A 160 -1.98 3.77 -17.59
C GLN A 160 -1.47 5.13 -18.10
N PHE A 161 -1.38 6.14 -17.24
CA PHE A 161 -0.83 7.45 -17.60
C PHE A 161 0.66 7.59 -17.27
N MET A 162 1.25 6.64 -16.55
CA MET A 162 2.58 6.80 -15.97
C MET A 162 3.67 6.91 -17.04
N GLU A 163 3.60 6.11 -18.11
CA GLU A 163 4.58 6.20 -19.19
C GLU A 163 4.59 7.60 -19.83
N GLY A 164 3.41 8.17 -20.09
CA GLY A 164 3.28 9.52 -20.65
C GLY A 164 3.77 10.61 -19.68
N ILE A 165 3.51 10.44 -18.39
CA ILE A 165 3.99 11.36 -17.34
C ILE A 165 5.51 11.31 -17.24
N CYS A 166 6.10 10.12 -17.11
CA CYS A 166 7.56 9.94 -17.07
C CYS A 166 8.23 10.56 -18.30
N ARG A 167 7.70 10.31 -19.50
CA ARG A 167 8.22 10.89 -20.75
C ARG A 167 8.27 12.42 -20.73
N ARG A 168 7.27 13.10 -20.15
CA ARG A 168 7.26 14.56 -20.02
C ARG A 168 8.30 15.09 -19.03
N LEU A 169 8.69 14.27 -18.05
CA LEU A 169 9.59 14.60 -16.96
C LEU A 169 11.07 14.27 -17.25
N VAL A 170 11.37 13.50 -18.29
CA VAL A 170 12.75 13.19 -18.70
C VAL A 170 13.55 14.49 -18.88
N GLY A 171 14.69 14.57 -18.19
CA GLY A 171 15.58 15.74 -18.23
C GLY A 171 15.10 16.97 -17.45
N LYS A 172 13.95 16.90 -16.76
CA LYS A 172 13.36 18.01 -15.98
C LYS A 172 13.38 17.77 -14.48
N VAL A 173 13.74 16.56 -14.06
CA VAL A 173 13.91 16.15 -12.66
C VAL A 173 15.39 15.99 -12.38
N LYS A 174 15.86 16.48 -11.23
CA LYS A 174 17.28 16.32 -10.84
C LYS A 174 17.56 14.86 -10.46
N ALA A 175 18.78 14.39 -10.69
CA ALA A 175 19.16 13.00 -10.43
C ALA A 175 19.14 12.61 -8.94
N ASP A 176 19.19 13.59 -8.03
CA ASP A 176 19.14 13.39 -6.58
C ASP A 176 17.72 13.43 -5.99
N VAL A 177 16.70 13.60 -6.85
CA VAL A 177 15.30 13.55 -6.42
C VAL A 177 14.94 12.13 -5.97
N GLU A 178 14.21 12.05 -4.87
CA GLU A 178 13.71 10.78 -4.35
C GLU A 178 12.21 10.65 -4.67
N ALA A 179 11.80 9.53 -5.25
CA ALA A 179 10.41 9.28 -5.60
C ALA A 179 9.74 8.26 -4.67
N ILE A 180 8.42 8.33 -4.58
CA ILE A 180 7.58 7.27 -4.04
C ILE A 180 6.34 7.06 -4.92
N SER A 181 6.04 5.80 -5.25
CA SER A 181 4.82 5.43 -5.97
C SER A 181 3.75 4.93 -5.00
N LEU A 182 2.55 5.50 -5.11
CA LEU A 182 1.33 5.06 -4.43
C LEU A 182 0.40 4.29 -5.39
N ILE A 183 0.90 3.98 -6.58
CA ILE A 183 0.13 3.44 -7.69
C ILE A 183 0.02 1.92 -7.54
N LYS A 184 -1.22 1.42 -7.47
CA LYS A 184 -1.53 -0.02 -7.44
C LYS A 184 -1.77 -0.51 -8.86
N GLY A 185 -0.96 -1.46 -9.33
CA GLY A 185 -0.98 -1.98 -10.70
C GLY A 185 0.42 -2.36 -11.20
N MET A 186 0.47 -3.05 -12.32
CA MET A 186 1.71 -3.32 -13.07
C MET A 186 1.43 -3.16 -14.57
N GLU A 187 2.48 -2.99 -15.37
CA GLU A 187 2.37 -3.07 -16.83
C GLU A 187 2.87 -4.43 -17.30
N VAL A 188 2.21 -5.06 -18.28
CA VAL A 188 2.77 -6.24 -18.96
C VAL A 188 3.32 -5.80 -20.30
N LYS A 189 4.64 -5.93 -20.45
CA LYS A 189 5.37 -5.65 -21.70
C LYS A 189 5.82 -6.96 -22.33
N MET A 190 6.35 -6.91 -23.55
CA MET A 190 6.88 -8.10 -24.23
C MET A 190 8.00 -8.76 -23.42
N GLU A 191 8.76 -7.96 -22.67
CA GLU A 191 9.87 -8.40 -21.83
C GLU A 191 9.41 -8.98 -20.47
N GLY A 192 8.11 -8.85 -20.15
CA GLY A 192 7.51 -9.33 -18.90
C GLY A 192 6.81 -8.23 -18.08
N PRO A 193 6.41 -8.55 -16.83
CA PRO A 193 5.78 -7.58 -15.95
C PRO A 193 6.76 -6.50 -15.54
N CYS A 194 6.36 -5.25 -15.72
CA CYS A 194 7.09 -4.04 -15.34
C CYS A 194 6.35 -3.38 -14.17
N MET A 195 7.04 -3.30 -13.03
CA MET A 195 6.52 -2.61 -11.84
C MET A 195 6.55 -1.09 -12.08
N ILE A 196 5.59 -0.36 -11.52
CA ILE A 196 5.51 1.09 -11.71
C ILE A 196 6.69 1.81 -11.06
N SER A 197 7.17 1.34 -9.92
CA SER A 197 8.40 1.85 -9.30
C SER A 197 9.63 1.66 -10.19
N THR A 198 9.69 0.53 -10.92
CA THR A 198 10.77 0.22 -11.87
C THR A 198 10.66 1.10 -13.09
N LEU A 199 9.46 1.26 -13.66
CA LEU A 199 9.19 2.20 -14.76
C LEU A 199 9.66 3.63 -14.43
N ILE A 200 9.33 4.13 -13.25
CA ILE A 200 9.73 5.47 -12.79
C ILE A 200 11.26 5.53 -12.68
N SER A 201 11.88 4.52 -12.07
CA SER A 201 13.33 4.50 -11.85
C SER A 201 14.10 4.46 -13.17
N ASP A 202 13.68 3.60 -14.10
CA ASP A 202 14.33 3.40 -15.39
C ASP A 202 14.18 4.62 -16.31
N GLN A 203 13.01 5.25 -16.36
CA GLN A 203 12.78 6.39 -17.24
C GLN A 203 13.36 7.70 -16.71
N LEU A 204 13.33 7.92 -15.39
CA LEU A 204 13.75 9.19 -14.79
C LEU A 204 15.15 9.15 -14.18
N GLY A 205 15.76 7.95 -14.02
CA GLY A 205 17.08 7.80 -13.42
C GLY A 205 17.13 8.17 -11.94
N ILE A 206 16.01 8.01 -11.22
CA ILE A 206 15.87 8.37 -9.81
C ILE A 206 15.45 7.15 -8.98
N ASN A 207 15.77 7.15 -7.67
CA ASN A 207 15.28 6.09 -6.79
C ASN A 207 13.77 6.24 -6.53
N CYS A 208 13.05 5.12 -6.55
CA CYS A 208 11.61 5.07 -6.29
C CYS A 208 11.27 4.06 -5.19
N CYS A 209 10.79 4.58 -4.05
CA CYS A 209 10.12 3.80 -3.01
C CYS A 209 8.66 3.52 -3.40
N VAL A 210 7.94 2.74 -2.61
CA VAL A 210 6.50 2.50 -2.79
C VAL A 210 5.74 2.67 -1.48
N LEU A 211 4.46 3.06 -1.53
CA LEU A 211 3.57 3.06 -0.37
C LEU A 211 2.30 2.27 -0.72
N MET A 212 2.11 1.14 -0.04
CA MET A 212 0.95 0.26 -0.19
C MET A 212 0.35 -0.06 1.19
N GLY A 213 -0.93 -0.41 1.25
CA GLY A 213 -1.58 -0.68 2.54
C GLY A 213 -3.10 -0.75 2.45
N ALA A 214 -3.73 -1.16 3.54
CA ALA A 214 -5.19 -1.17 3.72
C ALA A 214 -5.73 0.26 3.91
N ASN A 215 -5.65 1.09 2.88
CA ASN A 215 -5.76 2.54 2.99
C ASN A 215 -6.86 3.13 2.11
N ILE A 216 -8.12 2.89 2.47
CA ILE A 216 -9.27 3.49 1.76
C ILE A 216 -9.20 5.03 1.91
N ALA A 217 -9.06 5.72 0.78
CA ALA A 217 -8.81 7.15 0.74
C ALA A 217 -9.81 7.98 1.57
N ASN A 218 -11.10 7.74 1.40
CA ASN A 218 -12.15 8.49 2.10
C ASN A 218 -12.11 8.29 3.63
N GLU A 219 -11.71 7.12 4.12
CA GLU A 219 -11.62 6.86 5.57
C GLU A 219 -10.46 7.64 6.19
N ILE A 220 -9.32 7.68 5.48
CA ILE A 220 -8.13 8.42 5.89
C ILE A 220 -8.38 9.93 5.79
N ALA A 221 -9.12 10.36 4.78
CA ALA A 221 -9.51 11.77 4.62
C ALA A 221 -10.29 12.31 5.82
N VAL A 222 -11.15 11.47 6.42
CA VAL A 222 -11.91 11.77 7.66
C VAL A 222 -11.24 11.22 8.92
N GLU A 223 -9.93 10.95 8.84
CA GLU A 223 -9.05 10.67 9.98
C GLU A 223 -9.41 9.41 10.77
N LYS A 224 -9.96 8.41 10.09
CA LYS A 224 -10.08 7.06 10.65
C LYS A 224 -8.71 6.40 10.72
N PHE A 225 -8.52 5.61 11.77
CA PHE A 225 -7.31 4.84 11.96
C PHE A 225 -7.06 3.91 10.77
N SER A 226 -5.84 3.90 10.26
CA SER A 226 -5.38 3.09 9.13
C SER A 226 -3.87 2.94 9.19
N GLU A 227 -3.36 1.92 8.49
CA GLU A 227 -1.93 1.62 8.44
C GLU A 227 -1.47 1.46 6.99
N ALA A 228 -0.21 1.77 6.73
CA ALA A 228 0.42 1.54 5.43
C ALA A 228 1.89 1.14 5.58
N THR A 229 2.44 0.60 4.51
CA THR A 229 3.80 0.09 4.42
C THR A 229 4.54 0.85 3.32
N VAL A 230 5.71 1.39 3.66
CA VAL A 230 6.66 1.97 2.70
C VAL A 230 7.72 0.94 2.34
N GLY A 231 7.72 0.50 1.08
CA GLY A 231 8.76 -0.35 0.52
C GLY A 231 9.98 0.47 0.08
N TYR A 232 11.19 0.01 0.44
CA TYR A 232 12.45 0.62 0.00
C TYR A 232 13.52 -0.43 -0.30
N ARG A 233 14.56 -0.06 -1.08
CA ARG A 233 15.69 -0.93 -1.43
C ARG A 233 16.85 -0.76 -0.46
N GLU A 234 17.69 0.25 -0.68
CA GLU A 234 18.94 0.39 0.09
C GLU A 234 18.90 1.55 1.09
N LYS A 235 18.42 2.72 0.66
CA LYS A 235 18.45 3.96 1.45
C LYS A 235 17.36 4.03 2.52
N LYS A 236 17.59 3.40 3.67
CA LYS A 236 16.64 3.40 4.81
C LYS A 236 16.30 4.81 5.30
N GLU A 237 17.24 5.74 5.23
CA GLU A 237 17.09 7.13 5.66
C GLU A 237 16.04 7.86 4.81
N ILE A 238 15.98 7.54 3.50
CA ILE A 238 14.94 8.07 2.60
C ILE A 238 13.58 7.46 2.93
N ALA A 239 13.52 6.16 3.21
CA ALA A 239 12.28 5.52 3.66
C ALA A 239 11.75 6.14 4.97
N GLN A 240 12.64 6.49 5.91
CA GLN A 240 12.28 7.18 7.13
C GLN A 240 11.73 8.59 6.88
N LYS A 241 12.27 9.33 5.91
CA LYS A 241 11.69 10.62 5.47
C LYS A 241 10.27 10.44 4.93
N TRP A 242 10.04 9.42 4.10
CA TRP A 242 8.69 9.09 3.63
C TRP A 242 7.74 8.73 4.78
N VAL A 243 8.20 7.90 5.72
CA VAL A 243 7.42 7.56 6.92
C VAL A 243 7.05 8.83 7.70
N GLN A 244 7.98 9.76 7.91
CA GLN A 244 7.69 11.05 8.58
C GLN A 244 6.69 11.91 7.81
N LEU A 245 6.80 11.97 6.48
CA LEU A 245 5.89 12.76 5.64
C LEU A 245 4.46 12.23 5.59
N PHE A 246 4.27 10.91 5.68
CA PHE A 246 2.94 10.31 5.61
C PHE A 246 2.33 10.04 6.98
N SER A 247 3.13 9.77 8.02
CA SER A 247 2.58 9.34 9.31
C SER A 247 1.81 10.45 10.04
N THR A 248 0.68 10.09 10.62
CA THR A 248 -0.13 10.94 11.52
C THR A 248 -0.57 10.11 12.74
N SER A 249 -1.38 10.67 13.64
CA SER A 249 -1.98 9.91 14.74
C SER A 249 -2.99 8.86 14.30
N TYR A 250 -3.52 8.98 13.07
CA TYR A 250 -4.54 8.09 12.50
C TYR A 250 -4.03 7.32 11.28
N PHE A 251 -2.87 7.66 10.73
CA PHE A 251 -2.28 6.95 9.60
C PHE A 251 -0.86 6.54 9.96
N ILE A 252 -0.68 5.28 10.37
CA ILE A 252 0.61 4.76 10.83
C ILE A 252 1.35 4.13 9.66
N VAL A 253 2.60 4.54 9.44
CA VAL A 253 3.40 4.06 8.29
C VAL A 253 4.64 3.32 8.76
N THR A 254 4.84 2.10 8.27
CA THR A 254 6.01 1.26 8.61
C THR A 254 6.94 1.09 7.39
N PRO A 255 8.27 1.24 7.54
CA PRO A 255 9.20 1.01 6.46
C PRO A 255 9.62 -0.47 6.38
N VAL A 256 9.60 -1.04 5.18
CA VAL A 256 9.99 -2.42 4.89
C VAL A 256 10.99 -2.43 3.74
N GLN A 257 12.09 -3.15 3.92
CA GLN A 257 13.14 -3.25 2.91
C GLN A 257 12.79 -4.31 1.85
N ASP A 258 11.73 -4.08 1.09
CA ASP A 258 11.19 -4.99 0.06
C ASP A 258 10.24 -4.21 -0.88
N VAL A 259 10.79 -3.49 -1.87
CA VAL A 259 9.94 -2.71 -2.81
C VAL A 259 9.05 -3.64 -3.62
N GLU A 260 9.63 -4.69 -4.20
CA GLU A 260 8.94 -5.60 -5.10
C GLU A 260 7.81 -6.34 -4.37
N GLY A 261 8.05 -6.80 -3.13
CA GLY A 261 7.04 -7.46 -2.31
C GLY A 261 5.90 -6.53 -1.92
N VAL A 262 6.22 -5.30 -1.47
CA VAL A 262 5.20 -4.32 -1.06
C VAL A 262 4.32 -3.91 -2.25
N GLU A 263 4.92 -3.62 -3.41
CA GLU A 263 4.22 -3.18 -4.61
C GLU A 263 3.35 -4.28 -5.24
N LEU A 264 3.87 -5.52 -5.32
CA LEU A 264 3.11 -6.65 -5.83
C LEU A 264 1.93 -7.04 -4.94
N CYS A 265 2.05 -6.91 -3.61
CA CYS A 265 0.91 -7.14 -2.73
C CYS A 265 -0.27 -6.20 -3.06
N GLY A 266 0.03 -4.91 -3.26
CA GLY A 266 -0.98 -3.90 -3.62
C GLY A 266 -1.64 -4.16 -4.99
N THR A 267 -0.91 -4.79 -5.91
CA THR A 267 -1.38 -5.13 -7.26
C THR A 267 -2.23 -6.40 -7.26
N LEU A 268 -1.68 -7.52 -6.77
CA LEU A 268 -2.27 -8.85 -6.90
C LEU A 268 -3.52 -9.06 -6.04
N LYS A 269 -3.67 -8.33 -4.92
CA LYS A 269 -4.84 -8.45 -4.04
C LYS A 269 -6.16 -8.23 -4.78
N ASN A 270 -6.16 -7.42 -5.85
CA ASN A 270 -7.38 -7.09 -6.58
C ASN A 270 -7.91 -8.31 -7.33
N VAL A 271 -7.05 -9.21 -7.81
CA VAL A 271 -7.44 -10.50 -8.42
C VAL A 271 -8.14 -11.38 -7.38
N VAL A 272 -7.57 -11.47 -6.17
CA VAL A 272 -8.18 -12.24 -5.07
C VAL A 272 -9.51 -11.62 -4.62
N ALA A 273 -9.63 -10.30 -4.67
CA ALA A 273 -10.89 -9.62 -4.36
C ALA A 273 -11.99 -9.90 -5.38
N ILE A 274 -11.66 -10.10 -6.67
CA ILE A 274 -12.61 -10.58 -7.67
C ILE A 274 -13.07 -12.00 -7.29
N ALA A 275 -12.15 -12.91 -6.97
CA ALA A 275 -12.49 -14.26 -6.49
C ALA A 275 -13.43 -14.23 -5.27
N ALA A 276 -13.13 -13.38 -4.29
CA ALA A 276 -13.96 -13.20 -3.11
C ALA A 276 -15.36 -12.66 -3.44
N GLY A 277 -15.46 -11.79 -4.46
CA GLY A 277 -16.75 -11.32 -4.96
C GLY A 277 -17.56 -12.42 -5.65
N PHE A 278 -16.92 -13.30 -6.43
CA PHE A 278 -17.61 -14.47 -7.00
C PHE A 278 -18.22 -15.36 -5.91
N VAL A 279 -17.46 -15.63 -4.84
CA VAL A 279 -17.95 -16.38 -3.68
C VAL A 279 -19.17 -15.70 -3.02
N ASP A 280 -19.13 -14.38 -2.87
CA ASP A 280 -20.26 -13.61 -2.31
C ASP A 280 -21.49 -13.68 -3.21
N GLY A 281 -21.31 -13.56 -4.53
CA GLY A 281 -22.42 -13.55 -5.49
C GLY A 281 -23.07 -14.94 -5.67
N LEU A 282 -22.31 -16.00 -5.39
CA LEU A 282 -22.77 -17.39 -5.34
C LEU A 282 -23.26 -17.83 -3.95
N GLU A 283 -23.23 -16.93 -2.97
CA GLU A 283 -23.72 -17.16 -1.60
C GLU A 283 -23.07 -18.38 -0.89
N MET A 284 -21.79 -18.68 -1.19
CA MET A 284 -21.11 -19.90 -0.70
C MET A 284 -20.60 -19.80 0.76
N GLY A 285 -20.84 -18.66 1.43
CA GLY A 285 -20.56 -18.44 2.85
C GLY A 285 -19.11 -18.07 3.20
N ASN A 286 -18.93 -17.66 4.46
CA ASN A 286 -17.67 -17.07 4.96
C ASN A 286 -16.50 -18.06 5.00
N ASN A 287 -16.75 -19.35 5.23
CA ASN A 287 -15.68 -20.35 5.25
C ASN A 287 -15.02 -20.51 3.87
N THR A 288 -15.84 -20.59 2.81
CA THR A 288 -15.37 -20.62 1.42
C THR A 288 -14.60 -19.36 1.07
N LYS A 289 -15.13 -18.20 1.47
CA LYS A 289 -14.47 -16.91 1.25
C LYS A 289 -13.10 -16.84 1.93
N ALA A 290 -13.01 -17.27 3.18
CA ALA A 290 -11.75 -17.32 3.92
C ALA A 290 -10.74 -18.28 3.27
N ALA A 291 -11.20 -19.43 2.76
CA ALA A 291 -10.35 -20.36 2.02
C ALA A 291 -9.79 -19.73 0.73
N ILE A 292 -10.63 -19.06 -0.06
CA ILE A 292 -10.21 -18.33 -1.28
C ILE A 292 -9.21 -17.22 -0.94
N MET A 293 -9.45 -16.43 0.10
CA MET A 293 -8.52 -15.39 0.55
C MET A 293 -7.16 -15.97 0.95
N ARG A 294 -7.15 -17.08 1.69
CA ARG A 294 -5.91 -17.78 2.09
C ARG A 294 -5.14 -18.35 0.89
N ILE A 295 -5.85 -18.95 -0.07
CA ILE A 295 -5.26 -19.49 -1.30
C ILE A 295 -4.68 -18.34 -2.15
N GLY A 296 -5.44 -17.26 -2.31
CA GLY A 296 -5.01 -16.05 -2.98
C GLY A 296 -3.76 -15.44 -2.34
N LEU A 297 -3.69 -15.33 -1.01
CA LEU A 297 -2.48 -14.84 -0.34
C LEU A 297 -1.26 -15.74 -0.61
N ARG A 298 -1.45 -17.06 -0.66
CA ARG A 298 -0.39 -18.01 -1.00
C ARG A 298 0.09 -17.84 -2.45
N GLU A 299 -0.84 -17.67 -3.39
CA GLU A 299 -0.51 -17.43 -4.81
C GLU A 299 0.15 -16.05 -5.01
N MET A 300 -0.32 -15.00 -4.32
CA MET A 300 0.34 -13.70 -4.30
C MET A 300 1.81 -13.85 -3.89
N LYS A 301 2.07 -14.57 -2.79
CA LYS A 301 3.42 -14.82 -2.28
C LYS A 301 4.27 -15.62 -3.26
N ALA A 302 3.75 -16.71 -3.80
CA ALA A 302 4.48 -17.55 -4.74
C ALA A 302 4.82 -16.77 -6.03
N PHE A 303 3.87 -16.02 -6.58
CA PHE A 303 4.04 -15.24 -7.79
C PHE A 303 5.13 -14.20 -7.61
N SER A 304 5.07 -13.43 -6.52
CA SER A 304 6.06 -12.41 -6.24
C SER A 304 7.47 -12.97 -6.09
N LYS A 305 7.64 -14.11 -5.40
CA LYS A 305 8.96 -14.74 -5.23
C LYS A 305 9.49 -15.38 -6.51
N MET A 306 8.61 -15.86 -7.39
CA MET A 306 9.01 -16.41 -8.68
C MET A 306 9.43 -15.32 -9.67
N LEU A 307 8.84 -14.12 -9.58
CA LEU A 307 9.28 -12.96 -10.35
C LEU A 307 10.54 -12.31 -9.77
N PHE A 308 10.60 -12.16 -8.44
CA PHE A 308 11.67 -11.42 -7.76
C PHE A 308 12.16 -12.20 -6.55
N SER A 309 13.41 -12.67 -6.61
CA SER A 309 14.05 -13.41 -5.51
C SER A 309 14.31 -12.55 -4.26
N SER A 310 14.25 -11.22 -4.38
CA SER A 310 14.38 -10.26 -3.26
C SER A 310 13.19 -10.28 -2.29
N VAL A 311 12.03 -10.78 -2.74
CA VAL A 311 10.77 -10.72 -1.99
C VAL A 311 10.83 -11.55 -0.71
N LYS A 312 10.42 -10.91 0.40
CA LYS A 312 10.49 -11.50 1.75
C LYS A 312 9.13 -12.03 2.18
N ASP A 313 9.14 -13.19 2.83
CA ASP A 313 7.95 -13.80 3.40
C ASP A 313 7.26 -12.91 4.44
N THR A 314 8.04 -12.15 5.22
CA THR A 314 7.55 -11.25 6.26
C THR A 314 6.70 -10.10 5.70
N THR A 315 6.97 -9.66 4.48
CA THR A 315 6.24 -8.56 3.81
C THR A 315 4.75 -8.84 3.64
N PHE A 316 4.36 -10.11 3.50
CA PHE A 316 2.96 -10.50 3.35
C PHE A 316 2.15 -10.39 4.64
N PHE A 317 2.81 -10.24 5.79
CA PHE A 317 2.16 -9.99 7.09
C PHE A 317 2.02 -8.50 7.41
N GLU A 318 2.61 -7.62 6.61
CA GLU A 318 2.50 -6.17 6.75
C GLU A 318 1.17 -5.65 6.21
N SER A 319 0.88 -4.35 6.43
CA SER A 319 -0.36 -3.72 5.96
C SER A 319 -0.55 -3.86 4.45
N CYS A 320 0.54 -3.76 3.65
CA CYS A 320 0.46 -3.95 2.20
C CYS A 320 -0.02 -5.34 1.77
N GLY A 321 0.24 -6.37 2.59
CA GLY A 321 -0.07 -7.77 2.31
C GLY A 321 -1.45 -8.16 2.82
N VAL A 322 -1.47 -8.88 3.95
CA VAL A 322 -2.68 -9.49 4.51
C VAL A 322 -3.77 -8.47 4.84
N ALA A 323 -3.42 -7.29 5.37
CA ALA A 323 -4.43 -6.30 5.76
C ALA A 323 -5.13 -5.70 4.52
N ASP A 324 -4.36 -5.28 3.52
CA ASP A 324 -4.93 -4.70 2.29
C ASP A 324 -5.76 -5.75 1.53
N LEU A 325 -5.32 -7.02 1.53
CA LEU A 325 -6.08 -8.13 0.99
C LEU A 325 -7.43 -8.30 1.69
N ILE A 326 -7.45 -8.36 3.04
CA ILE A 326 -8.66 -8.53 3.83
C ILE A 326 -9.64 -7.40 3.55
N THR A 327 -9.22 -6.14 3.72
CA THR A 327 -10.07 -4.97 3.49
C THR A 327 -10.66 -4.96 2.08
N THR A 328 -9.86 -5.31 1.07
CA THR A 328 -10.31 -5.33 -0.33
C THR A 328 -11.33 -6.45 -0.58
N CYS A 329 -11.13 -7.64 -0.01
CA CYS A 329 -12.05 -8.77 -0.13
C CYS A 329 -13.37 -8.59 0.65
N LEU A 330 -13.38 -7.71 1.66
CA LEU A 330 -14.59 -7.43 2.45
C LEU A 330 -15.39 -6.25 1.89
N GLY A 331 -14.73 -5.16 1.49
CA GLY A 331 -15.42 -3.89 1.16
C GLY A 331 -15.07 -3.27 -0.19
N GLY A 332 -14.10 -3.82 -0.92
CA GLY A 332 -13.55 -3.20 -2.12
C GLY A 332 -14.49 -3.18 -3.32
N ARG A 333 -14.22 -2.26 -4.26
CA ARG A 333 -14.94 -2.14 -5.55
C ARG A 333 -14.84 -3.43 -6.39
N ASN A 334 -13.66 -4.06 -6.42
CA ASN A 334 -13.43 -5.34 -7.09
C ASN A 334 -14.40 -6.41 -6.60
N ARG A 335 -14.49 -6.60 -5.28
CA ARG A 335 -15.44 -7.54 -4.66
C ARG A 335 -16.89 -7.21 -5.00
N LYS A 336 -17.31 -5.95 -4.87
CA LYS A 336 -18.69 -5.51 -5.15
C LYS A 336 -19.13 -5.79 -6.58
N VAL A 337 -18.29 -5.46 -7.57
CA VAL A 337 -18.64 -5.68 -8.98
C VAL A 337 -18.60 -7.17 -9.33
N ALA A 338 -17.62 -7.92 -8.83
CA ALA A 338 -17.55 -9.36 -9.05
C ALA A 338 -18.72 -10.12 -8.39
N GLU A 339 -19.23 -9.65 -7.26
CA GLU A 339 -20.47 -10.16 -6.66
C GLU A 339 -21.66 -9.99 -7.61
N ALA A 340 -21.85 -8.78 -8.16
CA ALA A 340 -22.93 -8.52 -9.10
C ALA A 340 -22.79 -9.34 -10.38
N PHE A 341 -21.56 -9.51 -10.89
CA PHE A 341 -21.26 -10.40 -12.02
C PHE A 341 -21.69 -11.83 -11.74
N ALA A 342 -21.28 -12.40 -10.60
CA ALA A 342 -21.63 -13.76 -10.22
C ALA A 342 -23.14 -13.95 -9.96
N ARG A 343 -23.82 -12.97 -9.34
CA ARG A 343 -25.29 -12.97 -9.20
C ARG A 343 -26.02 -12.96 -10.53
N SER A 344 -25.41 -12.43 -11.58
CA SER A 344 -25.93 -12.47 -12.94
C SER A 344 -25.54 -13.73 -13.72
N GLU A 345 -24.97 -14.74 -13.05
CA GLU A 345 -24.47 -15.97 -13.66
C GLU A 345 -23.41 -15.72 -14.75
N GLY A 346 -22.67 -14.60 -14.65
CA GLY A 346 -21.69 -14.19 -15.66
C GLY A 346 -22.29 -13.69 -16.98
N LYS A 347 -23.60 -13.42 -17.04
CA LYS A 347 -24.30 -12.94 -18.25
C LYS A 347 -24.06 -11.45 -18.53
N ARG A 348 -23.79 -10.66 -17.48
CA ARG A 348 -23.49 -9.23 -17.61
C ARG A 348 -21.99 -9.02 -17.76
N SER A 349 -21.58 -8.07 -18.59
CA SER A 349 -20.16 -7.75 -18.75
C SER A 349 -19.62 -6.94 -17.57
N PHE A 350 -18.31 -7.02 -17.33
CA PHE A 350 -17.65 -6.17 -16.34
C PHE A 350 -17.71 -4.68 -16.70
N ASP A 351 -17.70 -4.34 -18.00
CA ASP A 351 -17.81 -2.95 -18.47
C ASP A 351 -19.19 -2.35 -18.15
N GLU A 352 -20.26 -3.11 -18.36
CA GLU A 352 -21.62 -2.70 -17.97
C GLU A 352 -21.74 -2.47 -16.46
N LEU A 353 -21.22 -3.40 -15.67
CA LEU A 353 -21.27 -3.30 -14.20
C LEU A 353 -20.37 -2.18 -13.68
N GLU A 354 -19.20 -1.96 -14.28
CA GLU A 354 -18.32 -0.82 -13.98
C GLU A 354 -19.07 0.50 -14.21
N ALA A 355 -19.69 0.66 -15.38
CA ALA A 355 -20.41 1.88 -15.74
C ALA A 355 -21.59 2.15 -14.79
N GLU A 356 -22.35 1.13 -14.43
CA GLU A 356 -23.49 1.24 -13.53
C GLU A 356 -23.07 1.53 -12.08
N MET A 357 -22.08 0.80 -11.56
CA MET A 357 -21.81 0.73 -10.13
C MET A 357 -20.71 1.69 -9.66
N LEU A 358 -19.79 2.10 -10.54
CA LEU A 358 -18.55 2.79 -10.13
C LEU A 358 -18.51 4.28 -10.45
N GLN A 359 -19.55 4.85 -11.08
CA GLN A 359 -19.70 6.30 -11.30
C GLN A 359 -18.44 6.94 -11.94
N GLY A 360 -17.86 6.27 -12.94
CA GLY A 360 -16.65 6.74 -13.65
C GLY A 360 -15.31 6.31 -13.03
N GLN A 361 -15.30 5.60 -11.90
CA GLN A 361 -14.10 4.96 -11.37
C GLN A 361 -13.80 3.64 -12.10
N LYS A 362 -12.51 3.34 -12.32
CA LYS A 362 -12.07 2.11 -13.01
C LYS A 362 -11.90 0.90 -12.09
N LEU A 363 -12.27 -0.27 -12.60
CA LEU A 363 -12.17 -1.59 -11.99
C LEU A 363 -10.86 -2.28 -12.39
N GLN A 364 -9.84 -2.17 -11.54
CA GLN A 364 -8.49 -2.65 -11.87
C GLN A 364 -8.33 -4.18 -11.79
N GLY A 365 -9.17 -4.89 -11.02
CA GLY A 365 -8.97 -6.31 -10.75
C GLY A 365 -9.07 -7.19 -12.00
N VAL A 366 -9.95 -6.85 -12.94
CA VAL A 366 -10.13 -7.60 -14.19
C VAL A 366 -8.92 -7.44 -15.12
N SER A 367 -8.42 -6.21 -15.30
CA SER A 367 -7.20 -5.98 -16.10
C SER A 367 -5.98 -6.64 -15.45
N THR A 368 -5.85 -6.52 -14.13
CA THR A 368 -4.76 -7.18 -13.39
C THR A 368 -4.82 -8.70 -13.53
N ALA A 369 -6.01 -9.30 -13.51
CA ALA A 369 -6.15 -10.75 -13.70
C ALA A 369 -5.70 -11.19 -15.11
N LYS A 370 -6.03 -10.40 -16.14
CA LYS A 370 -5.54 -10.63 -17.51
C LYS A 370 -4.02 -10.52 -17.59
N GLU A 371 -3.45 -9.44 -17.07
CA GLU A 371 -2.01 -9.20 -17.03
C GLU A 371 -1.26 -10.35 -16.32
N VAL A 372 -1.75 -10.78 -15.16
CA VAL A 372 -1.19 -11.93 -14.44
C VAL A 372 -1.32 -13.20 -15.28
N TYR A 373 -2.47 -13.48 -15.87
CA TYR A 373 -2.66 -14.66 -16.72
C TYR A 373 -1.70 -14.69 -17.91
N GLU A 374 -1.46 -13.55 -18.57
CA GLU A 374 -0.50 -13.44 -19.65
C GLU A 374 0.92 -13.80 -19.16
N VAL A 375 1.35 -13.26 -18.02
CA VAL A 375 2.65 -13.60 -17.43
C VAL A 375 2.75 -15.09 -17.11
N LEU A 376 1.70 -15.65 -16.51
CA LEU A 376 1.65 -17.08 -16.17
C LEU A 376 1.72 -17.96 -17.41
N SER A 377 0.98 -17.61 -18.47
CA SER A 377 0.96 -18.34 -19.73
C SER A 377 2.34 -18.32 -20.41
N HIS A 378 2.94 -17.14 -20.59
CA HIS A 378 4.25 -17.00 -21.23
C HIS A 378 5.37 -17.74 -20.49
N ARG A 379 5.27 -17.85 -19.16
CA ARG A 379 6.26 -18.54 -18.34
C ARG A 379 5.96 -20.03 -18.12
N GLY A 380 4.84 -20.54 -18.63
CA GLY A 380 4.41 -21.92 -18.38
C GLY A 380 4.07 -22.18 -16.92
N TRP A 381 3.52 -21.18 -16.23
CA TRP A 381 3.25 -21.21 -14.79
C TRP A 381 1.77 -21.41 -14.43
N LEU A 382 0.85 -21.49 -15.40
CA LEU A 382 -0.59 -21.56 -15.14
C LEU A 382 -0.98 -22.62 -14.09
N ASP A 383 -0.36 -23.80 -14.13
CA ASP A 383 -0.67 -24.90 -13.22
C ASP A 383 -0.22 -24.66 -11.76
N PHE A 384 0.72 -23.74 -11.52
CA PHE A 384 1.15 -23.36 -10.17
C PHE A 384 0.23 -22.31 -9.52
N PHE A 385 -0.60 -21.64 -10.31
CA PHE A 385 -1.44 -20.52 -9.91
C PHE A 385 -2.91 -20.74 -10.32
N PRO A 386 -3.54 -21.84 -9.85
CA PRO A 386 -4.87 -22.21 -10.30
C PRO A 386 -5.93 -21.18 -9.96
N LEU A 387 -5.87 -20.50 -8.81
CA LEU A 387 -6.87 -19.49 -8.47
C LEU A 387 -6.77 -18.28 -9.40
N PHE A 388 -5.56 -17.74 -9.63
CA PHE A 388 -5.37 -16.63 -10.57
C PHE A 388 -5.82 -17.00 -11.99
N ALA A 389 -5.49 -18.21 -12.45
CA ALA A 389 -5.93 -18.70 -13.76
C ALA A 389 -7.47 -18.78 -13.85
N THR A 390 -8.12 -19.42 -12.88
CA THR A 390 -9.58 -19.56 -12.83
C THR A 390 -10.28 -18.21 -12.75
N VAL A 391 -9.75 -17.24 -12.00
CA VAL A 391 -10.33 -15.89 -11.94
C VAL A 391 -10.36 -15.25 -13.32
N HIS A 392 -9.25 -15.29 -14.05
CA HIS A 392 -9.20 -14.72 -15.41
C HIS A 392 -10.16 -15.45 -16.35
N GLU A 393 -10.16 -16.78 -16.34
CA GLU A 393 -11.01 -17.61 -17.19
C GLU A 393 -12.51 -17.38 -16.95
N ILE A 394 -12.92 -17.15 -15.69
CA ILE A 394 -14.28 -16.72 -15.36
C ILE A 394 -14.54 -15.31 -15.90
N CYS A 395 -13.60 -14.38 -15.75
CA CYS A 395 -13.77 -13.00 -16.20
C CYS A 395 -14.00 -12.88 -17.72
N ILE A 396 -13.38 -13.75 -18.52
CA ILE A 396 -13.55 -13.78 -19.99
C ILE A 396 -14.66 -14.73 -20.46
N GLY A 397 -15.38 -15.39 -19.54
CA GLY A 397 -16.50 -16.27 -19.85
C GLY A 397 -16.13 -17.67 -20.36
N THR A 398 -14.86 -18.08 -20.26
CA THR A 398 -14.44 -19.46 -20.58
C THR A 398 -14.82 -20.46 -19.50
N LEU A 399 -15.01 -20.00 -18.26
CA LEU A 399 -15.55 -20.79 -17.15
C LEU A 399 -16.78 -20.08 -16.54
N PRO A 400 -17.76 -20.83 -16.01
CA PRO A 400 -18.83 -20.25 -15.21
C PRO A 400 -18.30 -19.79 -13.84
N PRO A 401 -18.95 -18.80 -13.19
CA PRO A 401 -18.54 -18.35 -11.85
C PRO A 401 -18.44 -19.48 -10.80
N THR A 402 -19.25 -20.53 -10.93
CA THR A 402 -19.25 -21.71 -10.03
C THR A 402 -17.92 -22.45 -9.99
N ALA A 403 -17.10 -22.34 -11.03
CA ALA A 403 -15.78 -22.98 -11.11
C ALA A 403 -14.76 -22.40 -10.11
N ILE A 404 -15.07 -21.30 -9.40
CA ILE A 404 -14.13 -20.63 -8.48
C ILE A 404 -13.61 -21.54 -7.35
N VAL A 405 -14.35 -22.60 -6.98
CA VAL A 405 -13.92 -23.59 -5.97
C VAL A 405 -13.31 -24.86 -6.57
N GLU A 406 -13.36 -25.04 -7.88
CA GLU A 406 -12.81 -26.20 -8.60
C GLU A 406 -11.35 -25.99 -9.01
N HIS A 407 -10.75 -24.83 -8.66
CA HIS A 407 -9.38 -24.46 -9.01
C HIS A 407 -8.34 -25.51 -8.58
N SER A 408 -8.57 -26.25 -7.49
CA SER A 408 -7.63 -27.28 -7.00
C SER A 408 -7.49 -28.51 -7.89
N GLU A 409 -8.44 -28.78 -8.78
CA GLU A 409 -8.43 -29.97 -9.65
C GLU A 409 -7.37 -29.89 -10.77
N ARG A 410 -6.72 -28.73 -10.93
CA ARG A 410 -5.65 -28.48 -11.91
C ARG A 410 -4.23 -28.59 -11.34
N THR A 411 -4.09 -28.89 -10.05
CA THR A 411 -2.76 -29.06 -9.45
C THR A 411 -2.04 -30.20 -10.17
N PRO A 412 -0.83 -30.01 -10.73
CA PRO A 412 -0.06 -31.12 -11.27
C PRO A 412 0.09 -32.16 -10.16
N LYS A 413 -0.18 -33.43 -10.49
CA LYS A 413 0.33 -34.52 -9.65
C LYS A 413 1.85 -34.38 -9.68
N MET A 414 2.43 -33.96 -8.56
CA MET A 414 3.89 -33.92 -8.37
C MET A 414 4.50 -35.30 -8.65
#